data_AF-A0A945Y9G8-F1
#
_entry.id   AF-A0A945Y9G8-F1
#
_cell.length_a   1.000
_cell.length_b   1.000
_cell.length_c   1.000
_cell.angle_alpha   90.00
_cell.angle_beta   90.00
_cell.angle_gamma   90.00
#
_symmetry.space_group_name_H-M   'P 1'
#
loop_
_entity.id
_entity.type
_entity.pdbx_description
1 polymer ?
#
loop_
_entity_poly.entity_id
_entity_poly.type
_entity_poly.pdbx_seq_one_letter_code
_entity_poly.pdbx_strand_id
1 'polypeptide(L)' 'EAVALAEMMAQNPSRQMRMIKQLFTQNGSDEDLDAVLARETEALELAYQTPEHKEAVNAFLEKRKPDFRKAAEQ' A
#
# COMPACT_ATOMS: atom_id res chain seq x y z
N GLU A 1 -3.36 -10.86 21.00
CA GLU A 1 -2.89 -9.56 20.43
C GLU A 1 -2.22 -9.72 19.07
N ALA A 2 -1.17 -10.54 18.93
CA ALA A 2 -0.48 -10.74 17.65
C ALA A 2 -1.40 -11.16 16.48
N VAL A 3 -2.36 -12.07 16.73
CA VAL A 3 -3.32 -12.52 15.71
C VAL A 3 -4.23 -11.38 15.25
N ALA A 4 -4.78 -10.61 16.18
CA ALA A 4 -5.64 -9.47 15.86
C ALA A 4 -4.89 -8.40 15.03
N LEU A 5 -3.61 -8.16 15.35
CA LEU A 5 -2.76 -7.27 14.55
C LEU A 5 -2.56 -7.83 13.13
N ALA A 6 -2.28 -9.12 12.99
CA ALA A 6 -2.14 -9.76 11.69
C ALA A 6 -3.44 -9.67 10.86
N GLU A 7 -4.60 -9.83 11.50
CA GLU A 7 -5.91 -9.66 10.85
C GLU A 7 -6.16 -8.23 10.36
N MET A 8 -5.73 -7.22 11.11
CA MET A 8 -5.79 -5.82 10.66
C MET A 8 -4.86 -5.58 9.46
N MET A 9 -3.63 -6.12 9.49
CA MET A 9 -2.71 -5.99 8.37
C MET A 9 -3.23 -6.71 7.12
N ALA A 10 -3.82 -7.89 7.28
CA ALA A 10 -4.35 -8.71 6.18
C ALA A 10 -5.56 -8.09 5.46
N GLN A 11 -6.20 -7.07 6.06
CA GLN A 11 -7.26 -6.29 5.40
C GLN A 11 -6.74 -5.32 4.35
N ASN A 12 -5.42 -5.12 4.24
CA ASN A 12 -4.79 -4.21 3.28
C ASN A 12 -4.26 -4.97 2.05
N PRO A 13 -4.05 -4.30 0.90
CA PRO A 13 -3.54 -4.95 -0.29
C PRO A 13 -2.06 -5.33 -0.13
N SER A 14 -1.76 -6.61 -0.36
CA SER A 14 -0.46 -7.22 -0.08
C SER A 14 0.71 -6.53 -0.81
N ARG A 15 0.50 -6.05 -2.04
CA ARG A 15 1.57 -5.40 -2.82
C ARG A 15 1.97 -4.08 -2.18
N GLN A 16 1.01 -3.22 -1.84
CA GLN A 16 1.26 -1.92 -1.22
C GLN A 16 1.83 -2.07 0.18
N MET A 17 1.39 -3.07 0.97
CA MET A 17 1.99 -3.35 2.28
C MET A 17 3.48 -3.69 2.17
N ARG A 18 3.90 -4.41 1.12
CA ARG A 18 5.32 -4.66 0.85
C ARG A 18 6.06 -3.39 0.42
N MET A 19 5.46 -2.57 -0.42
CA MET A 19 6.05 -1.29 -0.85
C MET A 19 6.29 -0.37 0.36
N ILE A 20 5.30 -0.22 1.24
CA ILE A 20 5.41 0.57 2.47
C ILE A 20 6.54 0.02 3.36
N LYS A 21 6.61 -1.30 3.55
CA LYS A 21 7.69 -1.93 4.34
C LYS A 21 9.07 -1.66 3.73
N GLN A 22 9.18 -1.72 2.40
CA GLN A 22 10.42 -1.43 1.69
C GLN A 22 10.84 0.03 1.90
N LEU A 23 9.92 0.98 1.76
CA LEU A 23 10.17 2.40 1.99
C LEU A 23 10.63 2.67 3.42
N PHE A 24 9.98 2.09 4.44
CA PHE A 24 10.44 2.22 5.82
C PHE A 24 11.86 1.71 6.03
N THR A 25 12.21 0.60 5.36
CA THR A 25 13.56 0.02 5.46
C THR A 25 14.61 0.89 4.79
N GLN A 26 14.28 1.49 3.64
CA GLN A 26 15.21 2.32 2.87
C GLN A 26 15.35 3.74 3.44
N ASN A 27 14.24 4.34 3.88
CA ASN A 27 14.18 5.75 4.25
C ASN A 27 14.42 5.99 5.75
N GLY A 28 14.27 4.96 6.61
CA GLY A 28 14.22 5.13 8.07
C GLY A 28 15.45 5.76 8.72
N SER A 29 16.58 5.82 8.04
CA SER A 29 17.81 6.48 8.51
C SER A 29 18.52 7.24 7.38
N ASP A 30 17.81 7.55 6.30
CA ASP A 30 18.35 8.35 5.20
C ASP A 30 18.19 9.84 5.53
N GLU A 31 19.30 10.57 5.50
CA GLU A 31 19.33 12.02 5.81
C GLU A 31 19.03 12.86 4.55
N ASP A 32 19.10 12.27 3.35
CA ASP A 32 18.79 12.94 2.09
C ASP A 32 17.27 12.94 1.84
N LEU A 33 16.63 14.06 2.18
CA LEU A 33 15.20 14.25 2.01
C LEU A 33 14.76 14.16 0.53
N ASP A 34 15.55 14.68 -0.39
CA ASP A 34 15.17 14.68 -1.81
C ASP A 34 15.18 13.25 -2.37
N ALA A 35 16.16 12.44 -1.96
CA ALA A 35 16.20 11.02 -2.30
C ALA A 35 15.04 10.23 -1.69
N VAL A 36 14.68 10.51 -0.43
CA VAL A 36 13.52 9.91 0.25
C VAL A 36 12.22 10.21 -0.49
N LEU A 37 11.97 11.48 -0.81
CA LEU A 37 10.76 11.91 -1.52
C LEU A 37 10.69 11.33 -2.94
N ALA A 38 11.82 11.20 -3.63
CA ALA A 38 11.87 10.59 -4.95
C ALA A 38 11.41 9.12 -4.91
N ARG A 39 11.90 8.33 -3.95
CA ARG A 39 11.49 6.92 -3.79
C ARG A 39 10.02 6.77 -3.43
N GLU A 40 9.52 7.64 -2.55
CA GLU A 40 8.10 7.65 -2.18
C GLU A 40 7.20 8.00 -3.36
N THR A 41 7.62 8.98 -4.18
CA THR A 41 6.88 9.39 -5.38
C THR A 41 6.83 8.25 -6.39
N GLU A 42 7.95 7.59 -6.67
CA GLU A 42 7.98 6.41 -7.56
C GLU A 42 7.06 5.29 -7.06
N ALA A 43 7.09 4.99 -5.76
CA ALA A 43 6.21 4.00 -5.16
C ALA A 43 4.72 4.40 -5.27
N LEU A 44 4.39 5.68 -5.11
CA LEU A 44 3.02 6.18 -5.27
C LEU A 44 2.53 6.07 -6.72
N GLU A 45 3.36 6.47 -7.69
CA GLU A 45 3.04 6.36 -9.11
C GLU A 45 2.76 4.92 -9.53
N LEU A 46 3.57 3.98 -9.05
CA LEU A 46 3.33 2.55 -9.25
C LEU A 46 2.03 2.10 -8.58
N ALA A 47 1.77 2.54 -7.34
CA ALA A 47 0.56 2.17 -6.62
C ALA A 47 -0.71 2.63 -7.35
N TYR A 48 -0.73 3.86 -7.90
CA TYR A 48 -1.90 4.41 -8.60
C TYR A 48 -2.33 3.61 -9.82
N GLN A 49 -1.39 2.97 -10.50
CA GLN A 49 -1.68 2.21 -11.72
C GLN A 49 -2.36 0.86 -11.42
N THR A 50 -2.35 0.43 -10.17
CA THR A 50 -2.68 -0.95 -9.82
C THR A 50 -4.17 -1.21 -9.61
N PRO A 51 -4.64 -2.43 -9.88
CA PRO A 51 -6.04 -2.82 -9.64
C PRO A 51 -6.49 -2.59 -8.20
N GLU A 52 -5.65 -2.90 -7.22
CA GLU A 52 -5.97 -2.77 -5.80
C GLU A 52 -6.15 -1.30 -5.38
N HIS A 53 -5.41 -0.37 -5.99
CA HIS A 53 -5.63 1.05 -5.73
C HIS A 53 -6.96 1.52 -6.30
N LYS A 54 -7.30 1.12 -7.53
CA LYS A 54 -8.60 1.42 -8.14
C LYS A 54 -9.74 0.87 -7.30
N GLU A 55 -9.60 -0.36 -6.80
CA GLU A 55 -10.56 -0.98 -5.89
C GLU A 55 -10.68 -0.22 -4.56
N ALA A 56 -9.57 0.22 -3.96
CA ALA A 56 -9.61 1.02 -2.74
C ALA A 56 -10.43 2.30 -2.93
N VAL A 57 -10.21 3.01 -4.04
CA VAL A 57 -10.94 4.24 -4.39
C VAL A 57 -12.42 3.94 -4.62
N ASN A 58 -12.74 2.93 -5.43
CA ASN A 58 -14.12 2.55 -5.73
C ASN A 58 -14.87 2.12 -4.47
N ALA A 59 -14.29 1.24 -3.66
CA ALA A 59 -14.88 0.78 -2.40
C ALA A 59 -15.15 1.93 -1.42
N PHE A 60 -14.22 2.89 -1.35
CA PHE A 60 -14.38 4.09 -0.53
C PHE A 60 -15.55 4.96 -1.01
N LEU A 61 -15.63 5.25 -2.32
CA LEU A 61 -16.72 6.03 -2.92
C LEU A 61 -18.07 5.34 -2.75
N GLU A 62 -18.10 4.02 -2.88
CA GLU A 62 -19.31 3.18 -2.72
C GLU A 62 -19.63 2.85 -1.25
N LYS A 63 -18.82 3.31 -0.29
CA LYS A 63 -18.98 3.05 1.15
C LYS A 63 -19.08 1.56 1.52
N ARG A 64 -18.35 0.71 0.79
CA ARG A 64 -18.27 -0.74 1.03
C ARG A 64 -16.87 -1.15 1.45
N LYS A 65 -16.73 -2.38 1.94
CA LYS A 65 -15.42 -2.97 2.18
C LYS A 65 -14.74 -3.33 0.84
N PRO A 66 -13.45 -3.03 0.68
CA PRO A 66 -12.70 -3.42 -0.52
C PRO A 66 -12.41 -4.93 -0.55
N ASP A 67 -12.35 -5.51 -1.74
CA ASP A 67 -11.85 -6.88 -1.96
C ASP A 67 -10.53 -6.86 -2.75
N PHE A 68 -9.43 -6.72 -2.00
CA PHE A 68 -8.10 -6.65 -2.59
C PHE A 68 -7.61 -7.97 -3.19
N ARG A 69 -8.15 -9.11 -2.78
CA ARG A 69 -7.75 -10.42 -3.34
C ARG A 69 -8.29 -10.55 -4.75
N LYS A 70 -9.58 -10.26 -4.94
CA LYS A 70 -10.21 -10.23 -6.26
C LYS A 70 -9.61 -9.15 -7.16
N ALA A 71 -9.25 -8.00 -6.61
CA ALA A 71 -8.60 -6.94 -7.38
C ALA A 71 -7.21 -7.37 -7.88
N ALA A 72 -6.42 -8.06 -7.06
CA ALA A 72 -5.06 -8.50 -7.42
C ALA A 72 -5.00 -9.58 -8.52
N GLU A 73 -6.13 -10.24 -8.83
CA GLU A 73 -6.24 -11.25 -9.89
C GLU A 73 -6.44 -10.63 -11.30
N GLN A 74 -6.68 -9.32 -11.38
CA GLN A 74 -6.88 -8.57 -12.63
C GLN A 74 -5.57 -8.01 -13.18
#